data_AF-A0A933U2G8-F1
#
_entry.id   AF-A0A933U2G8-F1
#
_cell.length_a   1.000
_cell.length_b   1.000
_cell.length_c   1.000
_cell.angle_alpha   90.00
_cell.angle_beta   90.00
_cell.angle_gamma   90.00
#
_symmetry.space_group_name_H-M   'P 1'
#
loop_
_entity.id
_entity.type
_entity.pdbx_description
1 polymer ?
#
loop_
_entity_poly.entity_id
_entity_poly.type
_entity_poly.pdbx_seq_one_letter_code
_entity_poly.pdbx_strand_id
1 'polypeptide(L)'
;VLLRPALADLVERRAERAFALSVAAAADGAAAAAEKHVPRLGAAKAASVAARGVRVVAALANATKLDRTKLLALVKPALSRPEVGVRAQAALVLAAIGGDDAKKEVLALLSGDKDERVRRAALDALVKLAPATDAGARTALVERLSTDASAEVRLAAAAALGVAKNEEARPALEKALVDKDWGVQVCAAVSLGKLGGGSVASLADLAKKHADWKVRGAACEGLMRTASKEALPPLIESLGDADPCVKKGSHVFLCAVAGENLPPDPAPWRAWWAKEGGRFEFRDPRALPSTGGGIEHTKAPAAQIWRGTDVVVLDSRGDHIQTVLEKQKVEHRMTMAGKIGESGVHAGAVFVANCTGEIEAVDVDRVRWFVLVGGNFFGSCWALHETVERALPGVVRKAETASEVIDRVAAYDCSGGSPYVAGVFQEGVVPEYALEGAHLIEVVTPERCEVLLDSPEALEHWGCGNLAVLFRAGHGTVVDSVNHFEAQDFQTVEGLKTPVDRQAWAMDHMGLAYDDWRKTRHEKWWDNSVKASNEVSDLSVFRLVTNVVRLSREGLGLKGK
;
A
#
# COMPACT_ATOMS: atom_id res chain seq x y z
N VAL A 1 24.24 19.53 -10.06
CA VAL A 1 23.34 19.30 -8.90
C VAL A 1 23.62 17.95 -8.25
N LEU A 2 23.45 16.82 -8.94
CA LEU A 2 23.55 15.46 -8.37
C LEU A 2 24.89 15.10 -7.67
N LEU A 3 25.99 15.81 -7.94
CA LEU A 3 27.28 15.62 -7.27
C LEU A 3 27.38 16.27 -5.87
N ARG A 4 26.42 17.09 -5.45
CA ARG A 4 26.43 17.73 -4.12
C ARG A 4 26.14 16.68 -3.04
N PRO A 5 26.99 16.45 -2.03
CA PRO A 5 26.83 15.33 -1.10
C PRO A 5 25.50 15.36 -0.32
N ALA A 6 25.06 16.54 0.10
CA ALA A 6 23.77 16.74 0.74
C ALA A 6 22.78 17.35 -0.27
N LEU A 7 21.67 16.65 -0.48
CA LEU A 7 20.46 17.17 -1.13
C LEU A 7 19.29 16.70 -0.28
N ALA A 8 18.24 17.51 -0.24
CA ALA A 8 16.96 17.03 0.27
C ALA A 8 16.41 15.94 -0.67
N ASP A 9 15.70 14.97 -0.09
CA ASP A 9 15.11 13.81 -0.77
C ASP A 9 14.29 14.23 -2.02
N LEU A 10 13.44 15.25 -1.90
CA LEU A 10 12.67 15.81 -3.02
C LEU A 10 13.57 16.33 -4.15
N VAL A 11 14.58 17.16 -3.84
CA VAL A 11 15.49 17.73 -4.84
C VAL A 11 16.27 16.63 -5.54
N GLU A 12 16.68 15.62 -4.78
CA GLU A 12 17.36 14.44 -5.27
C GLU A 12 16.49 13.69 -6.30
N ARG A 13 15.26 13.28 -5.93
CA ARG A 13 14.33 12.59 -6.84
C ARG A 13 14.05 13.40 -8.10
N ARG A 14 13.73 14.68 -7.98
CA ARG A 14 13.41 15.54 -9.13
C ARG A 14 14.64 15.74 -10.04
N ALA A 15 15.84 15.89 -9.48
CA ALA A 15 17.07 16.00 -10.26
C ALA A 15 17.43 14.68 -10.97
N GLU A 16 17.17 13.52 -10.37
CA GLU A 16 17.36 12.20 -11.01
C GLU A 16 16.44 12.03 -12.22
N ARG A 17 15.14 12.36 -12.06
CA ARG A 17 14.16 12.30 -13.15
C ARG A 17 14.51 13.27 -14.27
N ALA A 18 14.83 14.52 -13.95
CA ALA A 18 15.23 15.53 -14.92
C ALA A 18 16.50 15.11 -15.69
N PHE A 19 17.47 14.50 -14.99
CA PHE A 19 18.67 13.96 -15.62
C PHE A 19 18.33 12.85 -16.61
N ALA A 20 17.49 11.88 -16.21
CA ALA A 20 17.11 10.77 -17.09
C ALA A 20 16.34 11.24 -18.34
N LEU A 21 15.41 12.19 -18.19
CA LEU A 21 14.69 12.80 -19.32
C LEU A 21 15.64 13.56 -20.25
N SER A 22 16.61 14.29 -19.69
CA SER A 22 17.62 15.01 -20.48
C SER A 22 18.50 14.05 -21.28
N VAL A 23 18.88 12.91 -20.69
CA VAL A 23 19.62 11.85 -21.39
C VAL A 23 18.74 11.20 -22.47
N ALA A 24 17.46 10.96 -22.19
CA ALA A 24 16.51 10.39 -23.15
C ALA A 24 16.29 11.28 -24.37
N ALA A 25 16.31 12.61 -24.19
CA ALA A 25 16.14 13.58 -25.26
C ALA A 25 17.41 13.79 -26.12
N ALA A 26 18.54 13.16 -25.79
CA ALA A 26 19.78 13.32 -26.54
C ALA A 26 19.73 12.58 -27.89
N ALA A 27 19.56 13.34 -28.98
CA ALA A 27 19.30 12.87 -30.35
C ALA A 27 19.94 11.52 -30.74
N ASP A 28 21.28 11.40 -30.63
CA ASP A 28 22.02 10.17 -30.99
C ASP A 28 23.01 9.72 -29.90
N GLY A 29 22.90 10.31 -28.70
CA GLY A 29 23.97 10.28 -27.68
C GLY A 29 23.57 9.74 -26.31
N ALA A 30 22.33 9.31 -26.12
CA ALA A 30 21.81 8.90 -24.80
C ALA A 30 22.71 7.85 -24.11
N ALA A 31 23.19 6.85 -24.86
CA ALA A 31 24.12 5.84 -24.36
C ALA A 31 25.46 6.42 -23.94
N ALA A 32 26.08 7.24 -24.80
CA ALA A 32 27.36 7.88 -24.51
C ALA A 32 27.25 8.84 -23.31
N ALA A 33 26.13 9.57 -23.19
CA ALA A 33 25.86 10.45 -22.05
C ALA A 33 25.70 9.64 -20.75
N ALA A 34 24.94 8.55 -20.77
CA ALA A 34 24.79 7.66 -19.61
C ALA A 34 26.14 7.06 -19.19
N GLU A 35 26.89 6.49 -20.14
CA GLU A 35 28.23 5.90 -19.93
C GLU A 35 29.24 6.92 -19.39
N LYS A 36 29.11 8.19 -19.74
CA LYS A 36 29.97 9.27 -19.23
C LYS A 36 29.61 9.71 -17.81
N HIS A 37 28.32 9.84 -17.51
CA HIS A 37 27.86 10.55 -16.31
C HIS A 37 27.49 9.63 -15.15
N VAL A 38 26.89 8.48 -15.42
CA VAL A 38 26.45 7.53 -14.37
C VAL A 38 27.63 6.95 -13.58
N PRO A 39 28.72 6.45 -14.20
CA PRO A 39 29.87 5.95 -13.44
C PRO A 39 30.50 7.02 -12.56
N ARG A 40 30.43 8.29 -12.98
CA ARG A 40 30.95 9.43 -12.24
C ARG A 40 30.16 9.70 -10.95
N LEU A 41 28.85 9.44 -10.96
CA LEU A 41 28.01 9.47 -9.75
C LEU A 41 28.29 8.24 -8.89
N GLY A 42 28.32 7.04 -9.48
CA GLY A 42 28.52 5.78 -8.77
C GLY A 42 29.88 5.66 -8.07
N ALA A 43 30.93 6.26 -8.62
CA ALA A 43 32.28 6.27 -8.06
C ALA A 43 32.49 7.34 -6.97
N ALA A 44 31.45 8.15 -6.65
CA ALA A 44 31.57 9.17 -5.62
C ALA A 44 31.78 8.55 -4.23
N LYS A 45 32.65 9.17 -3.43
CA LYS A 45 32.91 8.77 -2.04
C LYS A 45 31.67 8.89 -1.14
N ALA A 46 30.82 9.88 -1.40
CA ALA A 46 29.60 10.08 -0.65
C ALA A 46 28.56 9.01 -1.03
N ALA A 47 28.07 8.28 -0.02
CA ALA A 47 27.08 7.21 -0.17
C ALA A 47 25.80 7.70 -0.89
N SER A 48 25.31 8.87 -0.52
CA SER A 48 24.14 9.52 -1.11
C SER A 48 24.34 9.76 -2.62
N VAL A 49 25.50 10.29 -3.02
CA VAL A 49 25.82 10.54 -4.43
C VAL A 49 25.93 9.23 -5.22
N ALA A 50 26.54 8.19 -4.63
CA ALA A 50 26.62 6.88 -5.26
C ALA A 50 25.23 6.24 -5.45
N ALA A 51 24.33 6.36 -4.46
CA ALA A 51 22.96 5.88 -4.55
C ALA A 51 22.17 6.58 -5.67
N ARG A 52 22.41 7.88 -5.90
CA ARG A 52 21.82 8.60 -7.05
C ARG A 52 22.26 8.03 -8.39
N GLY A 53 23.53 7.68 -8.50
CA GLY A 53 24.06 7.01 -9.69
C GLY A 53 23.25 5.77 -10.03
N VAL A 54 22.86 4.99 -9.01
CA VAL A 54 22.03 3.80 -9.16
C VAL A 54 20.60 4.15 -9.57
N ARG A 55 19.92 5.05 -8.85
CA ARG A 55 18.52 5.41 -9.18
C ARG A 55 18.37 6.07 -10.55
N VAL A 56 19.38 6.83 -10.98
CA VAL A 56 19.45 7.34 -12.36
C VAL A 56 19.41 6.21 -13.38
N VAL A 57 20.06 5.06 -13.13
CA VAL A 57 19.98 3.91 -14.05
C VAL A 57 18.55 3.37 -14.16
N ALA A 58 17.79 3.31 -13.06
CA ALA A 58 16.37 2.95 -13.11
C ALA A 58 15.55 3.95 -13.94
N ALA A 59 15.76 5.25 -13.71
CA ALA A 59 15.08 6.29 -14.47
C ALA A 59 15.44 6.23 -15.97
N LEU A 60 16.69 5.90 -16.31
CA LEU A 60 17.13 5.68 -17.69
C LEU A 60 16.50 4.42 -18.31
N ALA A 61 16.37 3.33 -17.55
CA ALA A 61 15.70 2.12 -18.02
C ALA A 61 14.24 2.40 -18.42
N ASN A 62 13.57 3.31 -17.71
CA ASN A 62 12.20 3.73 -18.03
C ASN A 62 12.11 4.78 -19.13
N ALA A 63 13.07 5.70 -19.22
CA ALA A 63 13.01 6.85 -20.13
C ALA A 63 13.67 6.62 -21.50
N THR A 64 14.49 5.57 -21.66
CA THR A 64 15.31 5.34 -22.85
C THR A 64 15.13 3.95 -23.44
N LYS A 65 15.64 3.73 -24.66
CA LYS A 65 15.77 2.40 -25.28
C LYS A 65 17.18 1.81 -25.11
N LEU A 66 17.89 2.14 -24.02
CA LEU A 66 19.23 1.61 -23.76
C LEU A 66 19.19 0.08 -23.64
N ASP A 67 20.20 -0.58 -24.23
CA ASP A 67 20.34 -2.03 -24.12
C ASP A 67 20.58 -2.46 -22.67
N ARG A 68 19.98 -3.60 -22.28
CA ARG A 68 20.06 -4.14 -20.92
C ARG A 68 21.50 -4.39 -20.47
N THR A 69 22.37 -4.85 -21.36
CA THR A 69 23.78 -5.12 -21.05
C THR A 69 24.50 -3.85 -20.60
N LYS A 70 24.18 -2.72 -21.23
CA LYS A 70 24.75 -1.42 -20.86
C LYS A 70 24.23 -0.96 -19.51
N LEU A 71 22.92 -1.07 -19.27
CA LEU A 71 22.33 -0.73 -17.97
C LEU A 71 22.89 -1.61 -16.84
N LEU A 72 23.08 -2.91 -17.10
CA LEU A 72 23.72 -3.84 -16.18
C LEU A 72 25.16 -3.44 -15.87
N ALA A 73 25.95 -3.07 -16.88
CA ALA A 73 27.32 -2.60 -16.68
C ALA A 73 27.39 -1.33 -15.80
N LEU A 74 26.39 -0.44 -15.91
CA LEU A 74 26.31 0.78 -15.10
C LEU A 74 25.97 0.52 -13.63
N VAL A 75 25.13 -0.48 -13.33
CA VAL A 75 24.72 -0.79 -11.94
C VAL A 75 25.68 -1.75 -11.23
N LYS A 76 26.42 -2.59 -11.97
CA LYS A 76 27.28 -3.63 -11.40
C LYS A 76 28.26 -3.16 -10.30
N PRO A 77 28.95 -2.01 -10.43
CA PRO A 77 29.84 -1.52 -9.38
C PRO A 77 29.12 -1.24 -8.05
N ALA A 78 27.84 -0.87 -8.10
CA ALA A 78 27.06 -0.53 -6.92
C ALA A 78 26.72 -1.75 -6.05
N LEU A 79 26.66 -2.94 -6.64
CA LEU A 79 26.34 -4.20 -5.96
C LEU A 79 27.38 -4.58 -4.88
N SER A 80 28.59 -4.04 -4.96
CA SER A 80 29.68 -4.32 -4.01
C SER A 80 30.11 -3.11 -3.18
N ARG A 81 29.33 -2.01 -3.21
CA ARG A 81 29.62 -0.82 -2.39
C ARG A 81 29.44 -1.12 -0.90
N PRO A 82 30.26 -0.56 0.00
CA PRO A 82 30.16 -0.81 1.43
C PRO A 82 28.82 -0.35 2.03
N GLU A 83 28.16 0.63 1.42
CA GLU A 83 26.95 1.25 1.93
C GLU A 83 25.69 0.44 1.57
N VAL A 84 24.93 0.11 2.61
CA VAL A 84 23.71 -0.74 2.54
C VAL A 84 22.69 -0.16 1.57
N GLY A 85 22.37 1.14 1.70
CA GLY A 85 21.38 1.80 0.85
C GLY A 85 21.74 1.76 -0.64
N VAL A 86 23.03 1.83 -0.99
CA VAL A 86 23.48 1.76 -2.39
C VAL A 86 23.24 0.36 -2.96
N ARG A 87 23.58 -0.69 -2.20
CA ARG A 87 23.34 -2.09 -2.62
C ARG A 87 21.86 -2.44 -2.69
N ALA A 88 21.06 -1.99 -1.71
CA ALA A 88 19.62 -2.22 -1.69
C ALA A 88 18.91 -1.56 -2.89
N GLN A 89 19.27 -0.31 -3.21
CA GLN A 89 18.77 0.37 -4.40
C GLN A 89 19.24 -0.34 -5.68
N ALA A 90 20.48 -0.82 -5.74
CA ALA A 90 20.99 -1.55 -6.89
C ALA A 90 20.18 -2.82 -7.17
N ALA A 91 19.75 -3.54 -6.12
CA ALA A 91 18.86 -4.69 -6.24
C ALA A 91 17.53 -4.32 -6.91
N LEU A 92 16.88 -3.23 -6.50
CA LEU A 92 15.63 -2.79 -7.12
C LEU A 92 15.80 -2.35 -8.58
N VAL A 93 16.92 -1.70 -8.90
CA VAL A 93 17.23 -1.27 -10.27
C VAL A 93 17.44 -2.48 -11.18
N LEU A 94 18.04 -3.57 -10.70
CA LEU A 94 18.15 -4.81 -11.48
C LEU A 94 16.78 -5.34 -11.93
N ALA A 95 15.74 -5.22 -11.09
CA ALA A 95 14.38 -5.60 -11.48
C ALA A 95 13.81 -4.69 -12.59
N ALA A 96 14.10 -3.39 -12.56
CA ALA A 96 13.71 -2.47 -13.62
C ALA A 96 14.44 -2.74 -14.94
N ILE A 97 15.70 -3.17 -14.89
CA ILE A 97 16.50 -3.55 -16.09
C ILE A 97 15.95 -4.82 -16.74
N GLY A 98 15.62 -5.83 -15.94
CA GLY A 98 15.08 -7.10 -16.44
C GLY A 98 16.14 -8.08 -16.95
N GLY A 99 15.72 -9.31 -17.22
CA GLY A 99 16.56 -10.35 -17.85
C GLY A 99 17.28 -11.29 -16.88
N ASP A 100 17.82 -12.38 -17.41
CA ASP A 100 18.42 -13.45 -16.61
C ASP A 100 19.73 -13.04 -15.91
N ASP A 101 20.54 -12.17 -16.53
CA ASP A 101 21.74 -11.64 -15.89
C ASP A 101 21.38 -10.77 -14.67
N ALA A 102 20.35 -9.93 -14.79
CA ALA A 102 19.84 -9.17 -13.65
C ALA A 102 19.35 -10.11 -12.55
N LYS A 103 18.65 -11.19 -12.92
CA LYS A 103 18.13 -12.19 -11.99
C LYS A 103 19.25 -12.89 -11.23
N LYS A 104 20.34 -13.23 -11.92
CA LYS A 104 21.52 -13.84 -11.31
C LYS A 104 22.15 -12.93 -10.25
N GLU A 105 22.30 -11.64 -10.54
CA GLU A 105 22.84 -10.67 -9.58
C GLU A 105 21.88 -10.47 -8.38
N VAL A 106 20.57 -10.42 -8.62
CA VAL A 106 19.55 -10.37 -7.55
C VAL A 106 19.62 -11.60 -6.64
N LEU A 107 19.74 -12.80 -7.21
CA LEU A 107 19.89 -14.04 -6.44
C LEU A 107 21.17 -14.07 -5.61
N ALA A 108 22.27 -13.52 -6.13
CA ALA A 108 23.53 -13.40 -5.41
C ALA A 108 23.40 -12.46 -4.18
N LEU A 109 22.73 -11.30 -4.35
CA LEU A 109 22.45 -10.40 -3.23
C LEU A 109 21.51 -11.03 -2.19
N LEU A 110 20.46 -11.70 -2.65
CA LEU A 110 19.48 -12.35 -1.77
C LEU A 110 20.12 -13.43 -0.91
N SER A 111 21.04 -14.21 -1.47
CA SER A 111 21.73 -15.30 -0.78
C SER A 111 22.87 -14.84 0.11
N GLY A 112 23.70 -13.90 -0.37
CA GLY A 112 25.02 -13.62 0.19
C GLY A 112 25.22 -12.26 0.85
N ASP A 113 24.29 -11.30 0.76
CA ASP A 113 24.50 -10.00 1.42
C ASP A 113 24.40 -10.12 2.95
N LYS A 114 25.34 -9.49 3.64
CA LYS A 114 25.37 -9.49 5.12
C LYS A 114 24.21 -8.71 5.74
N ASP A 115 23.66 -7.74 5.02
CA ASP A 115 22.64 -6.83 5.53
C ASP A 115 21.22 -7.27 5.11
N GLU A 116 20.32 -7.34 6.08
CA GLU A 116 18.94 -7.77 5.87
C GLU A 116 18.15 -6.83 4.96
N ARG A 117 18.45 -5.52 4.94
CA ARG A 117 17.77 -4.57 4.05
C ARG A 117 18.09 -4.85 2.59
N VAL A 118 19.33 -5.22 2.30
CA VAL A 118 19.74 -5.60 0.93
C VAL A 118 19.09 -6.91 0.53
N ARG A 119 19.08 -7.92 1.42
CA ARG A 119 18.39 -9.19 1.13
C ARG A 119 16.89 -8.99 0.93
N ARG A 120 16.25 -8.15 1.76
CA ARG A 120 14.83 -7.78 1.62
C ARG A 120 14.55 -7.07 0.29
N ALA A 121 15.39 -6.12 -0.13
CA ALA A 121 15.25 -5.42 -1.40
C ALA A 121 15.48 -6.36 -2.60
N ALA A 122 16.46 -7.28 -2.50
CA ALA A 122 16.69 -8.32 -3.50
C ALA A 122 15.50 -9.28 -3.59
N LEU A 123 14.82 -9.56 -2.48
CA LEU A 123 13.58 -10.35 -2.47
C LEU A 123 12.46 -9.63 -3.24
N ASP A 124 12.24 -8.33 -2.98
CA ASP A 124 11.25 -7.53 -3.73
C ASP A 124 11.60 -7.46 -5.22
N ALA A 125 12.88 -7.29 -5.54
CA ALA A 125 13.37 -7.27 -6.90
C ALA A 125 13.10 -8.60 -7.61
N LEU A 126 13.36 -9.73 -6.94
CA LEU A 126 13.13 -11.07 -7.50
C LEU A 126 11.66 -11.30 -7.84
N VAL A 127 10.73 -10.88 -6.96
CA VAL A 127 9.28 -11.01 -7.19
C VAL A 127 8.81 -10.18 -8.38
N LYS A 128 9.41 -9.01 -8.62
CA LYS A 128 9.09 -8.16 -9.79
C LYS A 128 9.71 -8.70 -11.07
N LEU A 129 10.90 -9.29 -10.98
CA LEU A 129 11.72 -9.69 -12.11
C LEU A 129 11.35 -11.06 -12.68
N ALA A 130 11.03 -12.01 -11.82
CA ALA A 130 10.78 -13.39 -12.20
C ALA A 130 9.27 -13.70 -12.17
N PRO A 131 8.73 -14.38 -13.20
CA PRO A 131 7.37 -14.87 -13.12
C PRO A 131 7.23 -15.86 -11.95
N ALA A 132 6.02 -15.99 -11.42
CA ALA A 132 5.73 -16.91 -10.32
C ALA A 132 6.13 -18.38 -10.60
N THR A 133 6.26 -18.76 -11.87
CA THR A 133 6.65 -20.10 -12.33
C THR A 133 8.16 -20.33 -12.37
N ASP A 134 9.01 -19.31 -12.16
CA ASP A 134 10.48 -19.47 -12.21
C ASP A 134 10.98 -20.32 -11.03
N ALA A 135 11.53 -21.50 -11.33
CA ALA A 135 12.00 -22.45 -10.32
C ALA A 135 13.14 -21.93 -9.45
N GLY A 136 14.05 -21.11 -10.02
CA GLY A 136 15.17 -20.54 -9.27
C GLY A 136 14.68 -19.50 -8.27
N ALA A 137 13.76 -18.64 -8.69
CA ALA A 137 13.14 -17.65 -7.81
C ALA A 137 12.36 -18.32 -6.68
N ARG A 138 11.55 -19.34 -7.00
CA ARG A 138 10.79 -20.12 -6.01
C ARG A 138 11.70 -20.79 -4.97
N THR A 139 12.79 -21.41 -5.41
CA THR A 139 13.78 -22.05 -4.53
C THR A 139 14.41 -21.03 -3.58
N ALA A 140 14.84 -19.88 -4.11
CA ALA A 140 15.45 -18.84 -3.29
C ALA A 140 14.48 -18.26 -2.25
N LEU A 141 13.21 -18.06 -2.61
CA LEU A 141 12.18 -17.62 -1.66
C LEU A 141 11.95 -18.65 -0.53
N VAL A 142 11.84 -19.94 -0.87
CA VAL A 142 11.69 -21.02 0.12
C VAL A 142 12.90 -21.10 1.06
N GLU A 143 14.11 -20.95 0.50
CA GLU A 143 15.34 -20.94 1.29
C GLU A 143 15.33 -19.77 2.28
N ARG A 144 15.06 -18.54 1.81
CA ARG A 144 15.01 -17.36 2.68
C ARG A 144 13.95 -17.47 3.78
N LEU A 145 12.77 -18.00 3.46
CA LEU A 145 11.76 -18.31 4.49
C LEU A 145 12.29 -19.26 5.56
N SER A 146 13.12 -20.22 5.18
CA SER A 146 13.55 -21.31 6.08
C SER A 146 14.80 -20.99 6.88
N THR A 147 15.71 -20.16 6.36
CA THR A 147 17.08 -20.04 6.89
C THR A 147 17.52 -18.60 7.20
N ASP A 148 16.79 -17.57 6.76
CA ASP A 148 17.24 -16.20 6.99
C ASP A 148 17.19 -15.83 8.47
N ALA A 149 18.26 -15.20 8.98
CA ALA A 149 18.34 -14.77 10.37
C ALA A 149 17.30 -13.69 10.70
N SER A 150 16.97 -12.83 9.73
CA SER A 150 16.06 -11.71 9.89
C SER A 150 14.61 -12.15 9.77
N ALA A 151 13.80 -11.84 10.79
CA ALA A 151 12.35 -12.11 10.75
C ALA A 151 11.67 -11.31 9.62
N GLU A 152 12.12 -10.09 9.33
CA GLU A 152 11.56 -9.27 8.25
C GLU A 152 11.79 -9.89 6.88
N VAL A 153 12.95 -10.51 6.64
CA VAL A 153 13.21 -11.24 5.38
C VAL A 153 12.38 -12.52 5.29
N ARG A 154 12.28 -13.31 6.38
CA ARG A 154 11.44 -14.51 6.42
C ARG A 154 9.96 -14.18 6.19
N LEU A 155 9.45 -13.12 6.83
CA LEU A 155 8.08 -12.64 6.69
C LEU A 155 7.81 -12.22 5.24
N ALA A 156 8.71 -11.44 4.64
CA ALA A 156 8.59 -11.03 3.24
C ALA A 156 8.62 -12.22 2.27
N ALA A 157 9.48 -13.22 2.54
CA ALA A 157 9.52 -14.46 1.76
C ALA A 157 8.20 -15.23 1.85
N ALA A 158 7.64 -15.38 3.06
CA ALA A 158 6.33 -16.02 3.26
C ALA A 158 5.24 -15.29 2.46
N ALA A 159 5.19 -13.95 2.54
CA ALA A 159 4.20 -13.15 1.83
C ALA A 159 4.35 -13.30 0.30
N ALA A 160 5.57 -13.20 -0.21
CA ALA A 160 5.88 -13.35 -1.64
C ALA A 160 5.45 -14.71 -2.20
N LEU A 161 5.72 -15.80 -1.47
CA LEU A 161 5.32 -17.16 -1.87
C LEU A 161 3.81 -17.32 -2.00
N GLY A 162 3.03 -16.69 -1.11
CA GLY A 162 1.57 -16.68 -1.17
C GLY A 162 1.03 -15.84 -2.32
N VAL A 163 1.60 -14.66 -2.58
CA VAL A 163 1.21 -13.81 -3.72
C VAL A 163 1.51 -14.50 -5.06
N ALA A 164 2.64 -15.20 -5.15
CA ALA A 164 3.01 -15.99 -6.31
C ALA A 164 2.16 -17.26 -6.49
N LYS A 165 1.33 -17.65 -5.50
CA LYS A 165 0.59 -18.91 -5.47
C LYS A 165 1.48 -20.13 -5.72
N ASN A 166 2.66 -20.14 -5.09
CA ASN A 166 3.62 -21.21 -5.26
C ASN A 166 3.24 -22.45 -4.43
N GLU A 167 2.48 -23.37 -5.01
CA GLU A 167 2.07 -24.63 -4.37
C GLU A 167 3.24 -25.46 -3.82
N GLU A 168 4.39 -25.47 -4.50
CA GLU A 168 5.58 -26.23 -4.09
C GLU A 168 6.16 -25.71 -2.77
N ALA A 169 5.84 -24.47 -2.38
CA ALA A 169 6.30 -23.89 -1.12
C ALA A 169 5.43 -24.27 0.09
N ARG A 170 4.33 -25.03 -0.11
CA ARG A 170 3.43 -25.42 0.99
C ARG A 170 4.17 -26.04 2.19
N PRO A 171 5.08 -27.02 2.04
CA PRO A 171 5.77 -27.59 3.20
C PRO A 171 6.62 -26.58 3.98
N ALA A 172 7.23 -25.63 3.26
CA ALA A 172 8.03 -24.58 3.90
C ALA A 172 7.15 -23.57 4.64
N LEU A 173 5.99 -23.21 4.07
CA LEU A 173 5.00 -22.36 4.73
C LEU A 173 4.37 -23.05 5.94
N GLU A 174 4.08 -24.36 5.87
CA GLU A 174 3.60 -25.15 7.00
C GLU A 174 4.63 -25.17 8.14
N LYS A 175 5.92 -25.32 7.82
CA LYS A 175 7.00 -25.21 8.81
C LYS A 175 7.08 -23.82 9.43
N ALA A 176 6.81 -22.77 8.66
CA ALA A 176 6.83 -21.39 9.13
C ALA A 176 5.66 -21.03 10.07
N LEU A 177 4.64 -21.89 10.19
CA LEU A 177 3.56 -21.72 11.19
C LEU A 177 4.04 -21.81 12.64
N VAL A 178 5.23 -22.34 12.88
CA VAL A 178 5.86 -22.42 14.20
C VAL A 178 7.15 -21.59 14.29
N ASP A 179 7.30 -20.58 13.42
CA ASP A 179 8.43 -19.64 13.49
C ASP A 179 8.47 -18.91 14.84
N LYS A 180 9.65 -18.50 15.30
CA LYS A 180 9.80 -17.75 16.56
C LYS A 180 9.15 -16.36 16.51
N ASP A 181 8.99 -15.79 15.33
CA ASP A 181 8.37 -14.49 15.12
C ASP A 181 6.91 -14.65 14.68
N TRP A 182 5.98 -14.03 15.41
CA TRP A 182 4.55 -14.17 15.13
C TRP A 182 4.15 -13.55 13.79
N GLY A 183 4.87 -12.53 13.30
CA GLY A 183 4.62 -11.91 12.00
C GLY A 183 4.91 -12.88 10.85
N VAL A 184 5.97 -13.69 10.99
CA VAL A 184 6.27 -14.78 10.05
C VAL A 184 5.15 -15.82 10.07
N GLN A 185 4.68 -16.25 11.25
CA GLN A 185 3.57 -17.19 11.37
C GLN A 185 2.29 -16.67 10.71
N VAL A 186 1.96 -15.39 10.95
CA VAL A 186 0.80 -14.71 10.36
C VAL A 186 0.88 -14.70 8.84
N CYS A 187 2.00 -14.27 8.27
CA CYS A 187 2.16 -14.24 6.82
C CYS A 187 2.15 -15.65 6.22
N ALA A 188 2.70 -16.66 6.90
CA ALA A 188 2.67 -18.04 6.48
C ALA A 188 1.24 -18.61 6.43
N ALA A 189 0.43 -18.38 7.47
CA ALA A 189 -0.96 -18.83 7.53
C ALA A 189 -1.82 -18.22 6.40
N VAL A 190 -1.69 -16.91 6.18
CA VAL A 190 -2.39 -16.22 5.08
C VAL A 190 -1.92 -16.73 3.72
N SER A 191 -0.61 -16.94 3.55
CA SER A 191 -0.03 -17.46 2.30
C SER A 191 -0.47 -18.88 1.99
N LEU A 192 -0.55 -19.78 2.98
CA LEU A 192 -1.11 -21.13 2.82
C LEU A 192 -2.55 -21.10 2.31
N GLY A 193 -3.34 -20.13 2.76
CA GLY A 193 -4.67 -19.87 2.24
C GLY A 193 -4.66 -19.48 0.76
N LYS A 194 -3.74 -18.60 0.36
CA LYS A 194 -3.60 -18.14 -1.04
C LYS A 194 -3.16 -19.24 -2.01
N LEU A 195 -2.53 -20.30 -1.51
CA LEU A 195 -2.22 -21.50 -2.29
C LEU A 195 -3.53 -22.22 -2.65
N GLY A 196 -4.34 -22.59 -1.65
CA GLY A 196 -5.70 -23.10 -1.88
C GLY A 196 -6.14 -24.16 -0.86
N GLY A 197 -7.14 -24.95 -1.23
CA GLY A 197 -7.84 -25.92 -0.36
C GLY A 197 -6.97 -26.99 0.29
N GLY A 198 -5.78 -27.26 -0.24
CA GLY A 198 -4.87 -28.25 0.34
C GLY A 198 -4.26 -27.87 1.70
N SER A 199 -4.48 -26.63 2.17
CA SER A 199 -4.03 -26.14 3.47
C SER A 199 -5.14 -26.11 4.53
N VAL A 200 -6.38 -26.51 4.21
CA VAL A 200 -7.53 -26.38 5.12
C VAL A 200 -7.30 -27.08 6.45
N ALA A 201 -6.74 -28.30 6.44
CA ALA A 201 -6.54 -29.07 7.66
C ALA A 201 -5.54 -28.41 8.63
N SER A 202 -4.39 -27.95 8.13
CA SER A 202 -3.36 -27.31 8.95
C SER A 202 -3.84 -25.96 9.49
N LEU A 203 -4.55 -25.18 8.66
CA LEU A 203 -5.14 -23.91 9.09
C LEU A 203 -6.29 -24.10 10.09
N ALA A 204 -7.12 -25.12 9.93
CA ALA A 204 -8.19 -25.44 10.88
C ALA A 204 -7.64 -25.85 12.25
N ASP A 205 -6.57 -26.65 12.27
CA ASP A 205 -5.88 -27.03 13.51
C ASP A 205 -5.32 -25.80 14.24
N LEU A 206 -4.66 -24.92 13.48
CA LEU A 206 -4.07 -23.70 14.00
C LEU A 206 -5.13 -22.72 14.53
N ALA A 207 -6.21 -22.51 13.78
CA ALA A 207 -7.34 -21.68 14.18
C ALA A 207 -7.99 -22.15 15.48
N LYS A 208 -8.01 -23.47 15.73
CA LYS A 208 -8.64 -24.06 16.92
C LYS A 208 -7.73 -24.07 18.15
N LYS A 209 -6.43 -24.35 17.97
CA LYS A 209 -5.53 -24.73 19.08
C LYS A 209 -4.51 -23.68 19.48
N HIS A 210 -4.21 -22.71 18.62
CA HIS A 210 -3.11 -21.80 18.88
C HIS A 210 -3.41 -20.85 20.06
N ALA A 211 -2.45 -20.64 20.96
CA ALA A 211 -2.66 -19.80 22.15
C ALA A 211 -2.78 -18.30 21.81
N ASP A 212 -2.00 -17.83 20.85
CA ASP A 212 -2.04 -16.43 20.40
C ASP A 212 -3.17 -16.18 19.39
N TRP A 213 -4.01 -15.17 19.67
CA TRP A 213 -5.13 -14.77 18.82
C TRP A 213 -4.66 -14.25 17.45
N LYS A 214 -3.46 -13.66 17.37
CA LYS A 214 -2.89 -13.16 16.10
C LYS A 214 -2.77 -14.29 15.09
N VAL A 215 -2.31 -15.44 15.56
CA VAL A 215 -2.09 -16.62 14.72
C VAL A 215 -3.41 -17.32 14.42
N ARG A 216 -4.32 -17.43 15.39
CA ARG A 216 -5.69 -17.95 15.14
C ARG A 216 -6.44 -17.12 14.10
N GLY A 217 -6.38 -15.80 14.22
CA GLY A 217 -7.02 -14.88 13.27
C GLY A 217 -6.40 -14.99 11.88
N ALA A 218 -5.08 -15.09 11.78
CA ALA A 218 -4.41 -15.30 10.50
C ALA A 218 -4.72 -16.67 9.88
N ALA A 219 -4.91 -17.71 10.70
CA ALA A 219 -5.37 -19.01 10.24
C ALA A 219 -6.80 -18.94 9.67
N CYS A 220 -7.69 -18.19 10.32
CA CYS A 220 -9.04 -17.91 9.81
C CYS A 220 -8.98 -17.13 8.49
N GLU A 221 -8.12 -16.11 8.38
CA GLU A 221 -7.87 -15.40 7.11
C GLU A 221 -7.34 -16.34 6.02
N GLY A 222 -6.43 -17.24 6.37
CA GLY A 222 -5.95 -18.30 5.49
C GLY A 222 -7.11 -19.20 5.01
N LEU A 223 -7.94 -19.69 5.93
CA LEU A 223 -9.11 -20.52 5.63
C LEU A 223 -10.05 -19.82 4.64
N MET A 224 -10.35 -18.54 4.86
CA MET A 224 -11.15 -17.75 3.93
C MET A 224 -10.50 -17.67 2.54
N ARG A 225 -9.17 -17.52 2.47
CA ARG A 225 -8.38 -17.49 1.22
C ARG A 225 -8.27 -18.80 0.46
N THR A 226 -8.47 -19.95 1.12
CA THR A 226 -8.47 -21.25 0.42
C THR A 226 -9.55 -21.38 -0.64
N ALA A 227 -10.60 -20.55 -0.57
CA ALA A 227 -11.77 -20.60 -1.46
C ALA A 227 -12.39 -22.01 -1.52
N SER A 228 -12.37 -22.71 -0.40
CA SER A 228 -12.81 -24.10 -0.27
C SER A 228 -14.02 -24.22 0.65
N LYS A 229 -14.97 -25.06 0.24
CA LYS A 229 -16.17 -25.39 1.02
C LYS A 229 -15.81 -26.02 2.38
N GLU A 230 -14.72 -26.77 2.41
CA GLU A 230 -14.17 -27.45 3.58
C GLU A 230 -13.66 -26.46 4.64
N ALA A 231 -13.43 -25.20 4.28
CA ALA A 231 -13.08 -24.15 5.23
C ALA A 231 -14.27 -23.62 6.04
N LEU A 232 -15.52 -23.87 5.62
CA LEU A 232 -16.70 -23.32 6.30
C LEU A 232 -16.89 -23.88 7.72
N PRO A 233 -16.83 -25.20 7.98
CA PRO A 233 -16.94 -25.72 9.34
C PRO A 233 -15.94 -25.10 10.34
N PRO A 234 -14.62 -25.05 10.09
CA PRO A 234 -13.70 -24.42 11.04
C PRO A 234 -13.93 -22.91 11.20
N LEU A 235 -14.39 -22.20 10.16
CA LEU A 235 -14.79 -20.78 10.27
C LEU A 235 -16.07 -20.57 11.08
N ILE A 236 -17.00 -21.53 11.07
CA ILE A 236 -18.19 -21.50 11.93
C ILE A 236 -17.78 -21.66 13.40
N GLU A 237 -16.83 -22.56 13.68
CA GLU A 237 -16.31 -22.76 15.04
C GLU A 237 -15.57 -21.52 15.56
N SER A 238 -14.84 -20.78 14.71
CA SER A 238 -14.11 -19.58 15.12
C SER A 238 -15.01 -18.41 15.54
N LEU A 239 -16.31 -18.44 15.24
CA LEU A 239 -17.28 -17.50 15.80
C LEU A 239 -17.37 -17.58 17.33
N GLY A 240 -16.96 -18.72 17.90
CA GLY A 240 -16.88 -18.96 19.34
C GLY A 240 -15.55 -18.54 19.99
N ASP A 241 -14.62 -17.89 19.26
CA ASP A 241 -13.33 -17.46 19.83
C ASP A 241 -13.52 -16.50 21.03
N ALA A 242 -12.47 -16.17 21.78
CA ALA A 242 -12.56 -15.08 22.76
C ALA A 242 -12.31 -13.71 22.10
N ASP A 243 -11.51 -13.69 21.03
CA ASP A 243 -10.98 -12.47 20.44
C ASP A 243 -11.90 -11.92 19.32
N PRO A 244 -12.32 -10.64 19.38
CA PRO A 244 -13.22 -10.08 18.37
C PRO A 244 -12.65 -10.03 16.94
N CYS A 245 -11.33 -9.86 16.76
CA CYS A 245 -10.70 -9.84 15.44
C CYS A 245 -10.80 -11.21 14.74
N VAL A 246 -10.73 -12.30 15.51
CA VAL A 246 -10.90 -13.67 14.99
C VAL A 246 -12.35 -13.89 14.54
N LYS A 247 -13.33 -13.47 15.37
CA LYS A 247 -14.75 -13.65 15.07
C LYS A 247 -15.22 -12.84 13.87
N LYS A 248 -14.88 -11.55 13.84
CA LYS A 248 -15.47 -10.59 12.91
C LYS A 248 -15.13 -10.93 11.46
N GLY A 249 -13.89 -11.28 11.18
CA GLY A 249 -13.46 -11.72 9.84
C GLY A 249 -14.25 -12.94 9.36
N SER A 250 -14.32 -13.99 10.19
CA SER A 250 -15.08 -15.21 9.88
C SER A 250 -16.58 -14.93 9.70
N HIS A 251 -17.18 -14.09 10.55
CA HIS A 251 -18.59 -13.73 10.46
C HIS A 251 -18.93 -13.00 9.16
N VAL A 252 -18.16 -11.96 8.81
CA VAL A 252 -18.35 -11.20 7.57
C VAL A 252 -18.24 -12.11 6.36
N PHE A 253 -17.26 -13.01 6.34
CA PHE A 253 -17.10 -13.95 5.24
C PHE A 253 -18.23 -14.98 5.15
N LEU A 254 -18.66 -15.56 6.28
CA LEU A 254 -19.77 -16.51 6.31
C LEU A 254 -21.06 -15.86 5.81
N CYS A 255 -21.35 -14.61 6.23
CA CYS A 255 -22.48 -13.85 5.71
C CYS A 255 -22.40 -13.65 4.19
N ALA A 256 -21.23 -13.27 3.69
CA ALA A 256 -21.02 -13.05 2.25
C ALA A 256 -21.16 -14.34 1.44
N VAL A 257 -20.63 -15.46 1.93
CA VAL A 257 -20.68 -16.77 1.27
C VAL A 257 -22.08 -17.38 1.30
N ALA A 258 -22.77 -17.29 2.45
CA ALA A 258 -24.11 -17.86 2.61
C ALA A 258 -25.22 -17.00 1.98
N GLY A 259 -24.99 -15.69 1.82
CA GLY A 259 -26.05 -14.74 1.46
C GLY A 259 -27.09 -14.56 2.58
N GLU A 260 -26.72 -14.90 3.83
CA GLU A 260 -27.57 -14.81 5.02
C GLU A 260 -26.89 -13.99 6.11
N ASN A 261 -27.66 -13.17 6.82
CA ASN A 261 -27.17 -12.38 7.95
C ASN A 261 -27.54 -13.05 9.28
N LEU A 262 -26.89 -14.18 9.58
CA LEU A 262 -27.03 -14.88 10.87
C LEU A 262 -26.14 -14.22 11.93
N PRO A 263 -26.49 -14.29 13.23
CA PRO A 263 -25.69 -13.68 14.28
C PRO A 263 -24.28 -14.32 14.40
N PRO A 264 -23.28 -13.61 14.94
CA PRO A 264 -21.89 -14.08 15.07
C PRO A 264 -21.71 -15.10 16.21
N ASP A 265 -22.48 -16.20 16.18
CA ASP A 265 -22.45 -17.31 17.14
C ASP A 265 -22.41 -18.66 16.41
N PRO A 266 -21.61 -19.66 16.84
CA PRO A 266 -21.52 -20.93 16.13
C PRO A 266 -22.85 -21.69 15.98
N ALA A 267 -23.78 -21.63 16.95
CA ALA A 267 -24.97 -22.48 16.94
C ALA A 267 -25.91 -22.28 15.73
N PRO A 268 -26.34 -21.06 15.38
CA PRO A 268 -27.18 -20.84 14.19
C PRO A 268 -26.46 -21.20 12.89
N TRP A 269 -25.15 -20.96 12.82
CA TRP A 269 -24.35 -21.32 11.65
C TRP A 269 -24.16 -22.82 11.49
N ARG A 270 -24.01 -23.57 12.58
CA ARG A 270 -24.01 -25.06 12.56
C ARG A 270 -25.35 -25.60 12.07
N ALA A 271 -26.46 -25.03 12.53
CA ALA A 271 -27.80 -25.42 12.09
C ALA A 271 -28.00 -25.12 10.59
N TRP A 272 -27.56 -23.94 10.14
CA TRP A 272 -27.53 -23.60 8.72
C TRP A 272 -26.68 -24.58 7.92
N TRP A 273 -25.46 -24.89 8.37
CA TRP A 273 -24.56 -25.82 7.69
C TRP A 273 -25.09 -27.26 7.64
N ALA A 274 -25.75 -27.72 8.70
CA ALA A 274 -26.38 -29.04 8.72
C ALA A 274 -27.52 -29.15 7.68
N LYS A 275 -28.23 -28.04 7.41
CA LYS A 275 -29.32 -27.97 6.43
C LYS A 275 -28.82 -27.76 5.00
N GLU A 276 -27.87 -26.83 4.82
CA GLU A 276 -27.46 -26.34 3.50
C GLU A 276 -26.17 -27.00 3.00
N GLY A 277 -25.29 -27.44 3.89
CA GLY A 277 -23.92 -27.88 3.59
C GLY A 277 -23.83 -29.01 2.57
N GLY A 278 -24.78 -29.95 2.54
CA GLY A 278 -24.79 -31.03 1.53
C GLY A 278 -24.94 -30.51 0.09
N ARG A 279 -25.78 -29.50 -0.10
CA ARG A 279 -26.10 -28.89 -1.41
C ARG A 279 -25.38 -27.56 -1.66
N PHE A 280 -24.60 -27.09 -0.70
CA PHE A 280 -23.94 -25.79 -0.77
C PHE A 280 -22.88 -25.78 -1.88
N GLU A 281 -23.08 -24.90 -2.86
CA GLU A 281 -22.11 -24.57 -3.90
C GLU A 281 -21.28 -23.38 -3.43
N PHE A 282 -20.01 -23.60 -3.12
CA PHE A 282 -19.14 -22.51 -2.70
C PHE A 282 -18.85 -21.58 -3.88
N ARG A 283 -19.09 -20.29 -3.65
CA ARG A 283 -18.66 -19.21 -4.53
C ARG A 283 -17.79 -18.28 -3.70
N ASP A 284 -16.55 -18.06 -4.15
CA ASP A 284 -15.68 -17.12 -3.47
C ASP A 284 -16.29 -15.70 -3.63
N PRO A 285 -16.69 -15.03 -2.54
CA PRO A 285 -17.27 -13.70 -2.60
C PRO A 285 -16.30 -12.67 -3.19
N ARG A 286 -14.99 -12.98 -3.21
CA ARG A 286 -13.94 -12.15 -3.81
C ARG A 286 -13.79 -12.36 -5.31
N ALA A 287 -14.33 -13.47 -5.84
CA ALA A 287 -14.31 -13.81 -7.27
C ALA A 287 -15.59 -13.36 -8.01
N LEU A 288 -16.47 -12.59 -7.36
CA LEU A 288 -17.70 -12.11 -7.99
C LEU A 288 -17.35 -11.22 -9.21
N PRO A 289 -17.93 -11.47 -10.40
CA PRO A 289 -17.71 -10.62 -11.55
C PRO A 289 -18.14 -9.19 -11.20
N SER A 290 -17.42 -8.21 -11.75
CA SER A 290 -17.81 -6.80 -11.71
C SER A 290 -19.25 -6.69 -12.23
N THR A 291 -20.22 -6.61 -11.33
CA THR A 291 -21.60 -6.33 -11.71
C THR A 291 -21.64 -4.84 -12.04
N GLY A 292 -21.54 -4.56 -13.33
CA GLY A 292 -21.33 -3.23 -13.90
C GLY A 292 -19.97 -3.17 -14.58
N GLY A 293 -19.94 -2.71 -15.83
CA GLY A 293 -18.71 -2.53 -16.61
C GLY A 293 -17.61 -1.90 -15.77
N GLY A 294 -16.36 -2.31 -16.01
CA GLY A 294 -15.20 -1.97 -15.19
C GLY A 294 -15.32 -0.57 -14.60
N ILE A 295 -15.09 -0.46 -13.30
CA ILE A 295 -15.09 0.82 -12.57
C ILE A 295 -14.01 1.68 -13.22
N GLU A 296 -14.38 2.44 -14.26
CA GLU A 296 -13.45 3.34 -14.95
C GLU A 296 -12.91 4.30 -13.90
N HIS A 297 -11.59 4.51 -13.93
CA HIS A 297 -10.81 5.26 -12.93
C HIS A 297 -11.41 6.63 -12.56
N THR A 298 -12.24 7.20 -13.42
CA THR A 298 -12.78 8.56 -13.31
C THR A 298 -14.31 8.66 -13.23
N LYS A 299 -15.09 7.56 -13.33
CA LYS A 299 -16.55 7.67 -13.55
C LYS A 299 -17.47 7.01 -12.51
N ALA A 300 -16.96 6.14 -11.64
CA ALA A 300 -17.80 5.48 -10.64
C ALA A 300 -17.95 6.33 -9.36
N PRO A 301 -19.18 6.56 -8.85
CA PRO A 301 -19.38 7.23 -7.57
C PRO A 301 -18.66 6.52 -6.41
N ALA A 302 -18.15 7.28 -5.43
CA ALA A 302 -17.46 6.72 -4.26
C ALA A 302 -18.30 5.63 -3.57
N ALA A 303 -19.59 5.87 -3.31
CA ALA A 303 -20.49 4.89 -2.71
C ALA A 303 -20.54 3.54 -3.46
N GLN A 304 -20.28 3.50 -4.76
CA GLN A 304 -20.18 2.26 -5.53
C GLN A 304 -18.84 1.54 -5.27
N ILE A 305 -17.73 2.28 -5.25
CA ILE A 305 -16.39 1.73 -5.00
C ILE A 305 -16.29 1.16 -3.58
N TRP A 306 -16.84 1.88 -2.61
CA TRP A 306 -16.79 1.53 -1.19
C TRP A 306 -17.86 0.51 -0.77
N ARG A 307 -18.82 0.17 -1.63
CA ARG A 307 -19.94 -0.73 -1.29
C ARG A 307 -19.46 -2.06 -0.70
N GLY A 308 -19.99 -2.38 0.48
CA GLY A 308 -19.71 -3.62 1.22
C GLY A 308 -18.32 -3.69 1.84
N THR A 309 -17.58 -2.58 1.88
CA THR A 309 -16.28 -2.47 2.56
C THR A 309 -16.53 -2.14 4.04
N ASP A 310 -15.94 -2.89 4.97
CA ASP A 310 -15.95 -2.51 6.39
C ASP A 310 -14.93 -1.37 6.59
N VAL A 311 -15.42 -0.15 6.87
CA VAL A 311 -14.57 1.01 7.12
C VAL A 311 -14.54 1.30 8.62
N VAL A 312 -13.35 1.18 9.22
CA VAL A 312 -13.12 1.41 10.65
C VAL A 312 -12.31 2.68 10.81
N VAL A 313 -12.92 3.70 11.41
CA VAL A 313 -12.28 4.99 11.65
C VAL A 313 -11.87 5.08 13.12
N LEU A 314 -10.59 5.31 13.38
CA LEU A 314 -10.08 5.65 14.71
C LEU A 314 -10.43 7.10 15.00
N ASP A 315 -11.28 7.29 16.01
CA ASP A 315 -11.64 8.61 16.50
C ASP A 315 -10.44 9.31 17.14
N SER A 316 -10.29 10.59 16.82
CA SER A 316 -9.18 11.42 17.27
C SER A 316 -9.52 12.90 17.09
N ARG A 317 -8.62 13.80 17.51
CA ARG A 317 -8.96 15.22 17.70
C ARG A 317 -9.08 16.02 16.41
N GLY A 318 -8.56 15.53 15.29
CA GLY A 318 -8.56 16.29 14.03
C GLY A 318 -8.94 15.43 12.83
N ASP A 319 -9.03 16.10 11.67
CA ASP A 319 -9.29 15.54 10.34
C ASP A 319 -10.71 15.00 10.08
N HIS A 320 -11.29 14.28 11.05
CA HIS A 320 -12.68 13.85 11.08
C HIS A 320 -13.22 13.27 9.75
N ILE A 321 -12.48 12.34 9.11
CA ILE A 321 -12.84 11.75 7.81
C ILE A 321 -14.27 11.18 7.76
N GLN A 322 -14.86 10.81 8.90
CA GLN A 322 -16.24 10.37 9.01
C GLN A 322 -17.23 11.36 8.37
N THR A 323 -16.98 12.66 8.43
CA THR A 323 -17.89 13.65 7.82
C THR A 323 -17.86 13.57 6.29
N VAL A 324 -16.68 13.31 5.72
CA VAL A 324 -16.52 13.04 4.29
C VAL A 324 -17.20 11.73 3.92
N LEU A 325 -17.01 10.67 4.71
CA LEU A 325 -17.66 9.36 4.50
C LEU A 325 -19.19 9.48 4.53
N GLU A 326 -19.76 10.21 5.50
CA GLU A 326 -21.20 10.48 5.61
C GLU A 326 -21.76 11.21 4.38
N LYS A 327 -21.09 12.30 3.96
CA LYS A 327 -21.47 13.04 2.75
C LYS A 327 -21.43 12.16 1.50
N GLN A 328 -20.44 11.26 1.42
CA GLN A 328 -20.29 10.31 0.32
C GLN A 328 -21.17 9.06 0.47
N LYS A 329 -21.99 8.98 1.52
CA LYS A 329 -22.87 7.83 1.83
C LYS A 329 -22.08 6.51 1.92
N VAL A 330 -20.88 6.59 2.48
CA VAL A 330 -20.04 5.43 2.77
C VAL A 330 -20.31 4.99 4.20
N GLU A 331 -20.79 3.76 4.35
CA GLU A 331 -20.97 3.13 5.65
C GLU A 331 -19.62 2.96 6.35
N HIS A 332 -19.56 3.35 7.62
CA HIS A 332 -18.37 3.27 8.43
C HIS A 332 -18.76 3.11 9.89
N ARG A 333 -17.77 2.75 10.71
CA ARG A 333 -17.93 2.63 12.16
C ARG A 333 -16.71 3.19 12.87
N MET A 334 -16.95 3.72 14.05
CA MET A 334 -15.92 4.35 14.87
C MET A 334 -15.29 3.34 15.83
N THR A 335 -14.00 3.53 16.12
CA THR A 335 -13.27 2.95 17.25
C THR A 335 -12.49 4.05 17.95
N MET A 336 -11.92 3.76 19.11
CA MET A 336 -11.07 4.70 19.86
C MET A 336 -9.81 4.00 20.37
N ALA A 337 -8.88 4.78 20.90
CA ALA A 337 -7.68 4.31 21.56
C ALA A 337 -8.02 3.28 22.66
N GLY A 338 -7.24 2.21 22.76
CA GLY A 338 -7.44 1.07 23.65
C GLY A 338 -8.56 0.11 23.23
N LYS A 339 -9.31 0.44 22.16
CA LYS A 339 -10.52 -0.28 21.74
C LYS A 339 -10.46 -0.84 20.31
N ILE A 340 -9.31 -0.72 19.63
CA ILE A 340 -9.16 -1.22 18.25
C ILE A 340 -9.40 -2.74 18.21
N GLY A 341 -8.94 -3.48 19.22
CA GLY A 341 -9.22 -4.91 19.35
C GLY A 341 -10.72 -5.23 19.47
N GLU A 342 -11.47 -4.44 20.24
CA GLU A 342 -12.93 -4.62 20.41
C GLU A 342 -13.70 -4.31 19.14
N SER A 343 -13.16 -3.43 18.28
CA SER A 343 -13.73 -3.18 16.96
C SER A 343 -13.75 -4.43 16.07
N GLY A 344 -12.90 -5.43 16.32
CA GLY A 344 -12.82 -6.62 15.46
C GLY A 344 -12.30 -6.31 14.06
N VAL A 345 -11.34 -5.37 13.93
CA VAL A 345 -10.68 -5.09 12.64
C VAL A 345 -10.17 -6.40 12.01
N HIS A 346 -10.32 -6.55 10.69
CA HIS A 346 -10.00 -7.78 9.95
C HIS A 346 -9.44 -7.45 8.55
N ALA A 347 -8.83 -8.42 7.86
CA ALA A 347 -8.08 -8.17 6.62
C ALA A 347 -8.89 -7.59 5.44
N GLY A 348 -10.22 -7.71 5.47
CA GLY A 348 -11.13 -7.14 4.47
C GLY A 348 -11.55 -5.70 4.75
N ALA A 349 -11.17 -5.15 5.90
CA ALA A 349 -11.51 -3.81 6.31
C ALA A 349 -10.52 -2.77 5.76
N VAL A 350 -10.98 -1.52 5.72
CA VAL A 350 -10.14 -0.33 5.58
C VAL A 350 -10.08 0.33 6.94
N PHE A 351 -8.89 0.46 7.49
CA PHE A 351 -8.66 1.16 8.75
C PHE A 351 -8.15 2.56 8.46
N VAL A 352 -8.80 3.56 9.03
CA VAL A 352 -8.42 4.96 8.88
C VAL A 352 -8.07 5.54 10.24
N ALA A 353 -6.84 6.04 10.39
CA ALA A 353 -6.44 6.82 11.54
C ALA A 353 -6.52 8.31 11.21
N ASN A 354 -7.51 8.98 11.80
CA ASN A 354 -7.66 10.43 11.76
C ASN A 354 -6.48 11.14 12.45
N CYS A 355 -6.37 12.46 12.25
CA CYS A 355 -5.28 13.26 12.78
C CYS A 355 -5.24 13.24 14.31
N THR A 356 -4.02 13.22 14.85
CA THR A 356 -3.57 12.81 16.19
C THR A 356 -3.46 11.30 16.37
N GLY A 357 -4.42 10.48 15.92
CA GLY A 357 -4.24 9.02 15.78
C GLY A 357 -3.58 8.30 16.97
N GLU A 358 -3.81 8.77 18.20
CA GLU A 358 -3.14 8.25 19.39
C GLU A 358 -3.68 6.85 19.71
N ILE A 359 -2.85 5.82 19.55
CA ILE A 359 -3.21 4.45 19.94
C ILE A 359 -2.62 4.10 21.30
N GLU A 360 -3.22 3.15 22.00
CA GLU A 360 -2.65 2.62 23.24
C GLU A 360 -1.62 1.51 22.97
N ALA A 361 -0.81 1.15 23.96
CA ALA A 361 0.17 0.06 23.81
C ALA A 361 -0.49 -1.27 23.38
N VAL A 362 -1.72 -1.52 23.84
CA VAL A 362 -2.50 -2.73 23.51
C VAL A 362 -2.97 -2.77 22.05
N ASP A 363 -2.99 -1.64 21.36
CA ASP A 363 -3.46 -1.52 19.98
C ASP A 363 -2.34 -1.71 18.95
N VAL A 364 -1.07 -1.50 19.34
CA VAL A 364 0.09 -1.58 18.44
C VAL A 364 0.10 -2.90 17.66
N ASP A 365 -0.04 -4.01 18.39
CA ASP A 365 -0.10 -5.35 17.79
C ASP A 365 -1.38 -5.57 16.97
N ARG A 366 -2.49 -4.88 17.27
CA ARG A 366 -3.75 -4.96 16.51
C ARG A 366 -3.58 -4.35 15.13
N VAL A 367 -3.01 -3.14 15.06
CA VAL A 367 -2.76 -2.43 13.81
C VAL A 367 -1.69 -3.17 13.00
N ARG A 368 -0.59 -3.62 13.64
CA ARG A 368 0.44 -4.40 12.96
C ARG A 368 -0.14 -5.70 12.40
N TRP A 369 -0.90 -6.44 13.20
CA TRP A 369 -1.55 -7.67 12.75
C TRP A 369 -2.49 -7.41 11.57
N PHE A 370 -3.34 -6.40 11.65
CA PHE A 370 -4.29 -6.01 10.60
C PHE A 370 -3.60 -5.81 9.25
N VAL A 371 -2.50 -5.05 9.23
CA VAL A 371 -1.74 -4.84 7.99
C VAL A 371 -1.09 -6.14 7.52
N LEU A 372 -0.45 -6.91 8.42
CA LEU A 372 0.22 -8.16 8.04
C LEU A 372 -0.72 -9.19 7.41
N VAL A 373 -1.98 -9.27 7.86
CA VAL A 373 -2.97 -10.21 7.29
C VAL A 373 -3.56 -9.78 5.95
N GLY A 374 -3.36 -8.54 5.53
CA GLY A 374 -3.86 -8.03 4.25
C GLY A 374 -4.71 -6.77 4.31
N GLY A 375 -4.86 -6.18 5.50
CA GLY A 375 -5.63 -4.96 5.70
C GLY A 375 -5.04 -3.75 4.97
N ASN A 376 -5.91 -2.79 4.64
CA ASN A 376 -5.54 -1.50 4.09
C ASN A 376 -5.60 -0.44 5.18
N PHE A 377 -4.45 0.15 5.48
CA PHE A 377 -4.32 1.18 6.50
C PHE A 377 -4.07 2.54 5.84
N PHE A 378 -4.91 3.52 6.17
CA PHE A 378 -4.69 4.91 5.85
C PHE A 378 -4.42 5.72 7.12
N GLY A 379 -3.27 6.41 7.17
CA GLY A 379 -2.93 7.39 8.20
C GLY A 379 -3.00 8.82 7.67
N SER A 380 -3.41 9.75 8.53
CA SER A 380 -3.38 11.18 8.26
C SER A 380 -2.51 11.92 9.27
N CYS A 381 -1.62 12.76 8.78
CA CYS A 381 -0.90 13.75 9.57
C CYS A 381 -0.17 13.14 10.79
N TRP A 382 -0.58 13.45 12.02
CA TRP A 382 0.03 12.92 13.25
C TRP A 382 -0.14 11.40 13.42
N ALA A 383 -1.08 10.76 12.72
CA ALA A 383 -1.18 9.30 12.71
C ALA A 383 0.11 8.62 12.24
N LEU A 384 0.94 9.32 11.45
CA LEU A 384 2.29 8.89 11.10
C LEU A 384 3.10 8.50 12.35
N HIS A 385 3.21 9.40 13.32
CA HIS A 385 3.98 9.17 14.54
C HIS A 385 3.22 8.29 15.53
N GLU A 386 1.94 8.59 15.72
CA GLU A 386 1.14 8.04 16.81
C GLU A 386 0.55 6.66 16.50
N THR A 387 0.48 6.26 15.23
CA THR A 387 -0.01 4.94 14.81
C THR A 387 1.00 4.21 13.90
N VAL A 388 1.39 4.81 12.77
CA VAL A 388 2.15 4.13 11.70
C VAL A 388 3.53 3.72 12.19
N GLU A 389 4.30 4.64 12.76
CA GLU A 389 5.65 4.37 13.29
C GLU A 389 5.63 3.34 14.42
N ARG A 390 4.63 3.41 15.30
CA ARG A 390 4.49 2.51 16.44
C ARG A 390 4.16 1.08 16.00
N ALA A 391 3.25 0.92 15.03
CA ALA A 391 2.84 -0.39 14.52
C ALA A 391 3.83 -0.98 13.50
N LEU A 392 4.47 -0.13 12.69
CA LEU A 392 5.28 -0.52 11.53
C LEU A 392 6.56 0.34 11.43
N PRO A 393 7.49 0.22 12.39
CA PRO A 393 8.65 1.08 12.48
C PRO A 393 9.65 0.88 11.31
N GLY A 394 10.41 1.93 11.02
CA GLY A 394 11.63 1.85 10.19
C GLY A 394 11.45 2.06 8.70
N VAL A 395 10.23 2.32 8.20
CA VAL A 395 10.00 2.67 6.79
C VAL A 395 9.90 4.18 6.61
N VAL A 396 9.05 4.81 7.40
CA VAL A 396 8.80 6.25 7.45
C VAL A 396 8.85 6.71 8.89
N ARG A 397 9.05 8.02 9.09
CA ARG A 397 8.90 8.68 10.38
C ARG A 397 8.46 10.12 10.21
N LYS A 398 7.96 10.72 11.28
CA LYS A 398 7.76 12.17 11.36
C LYS A 398 9.07 12.91 11.08
N ALA A 399 9.03 13.86 10.16
CA ALA A 399 10.13 14.79 9.93
C ALA A 399 10.20 15.80 11.09
N GLU A 400 11.39 16.01 11.62
CA GLU A 400 11.63 17.04 12.63
C GLU A 400 11.66 18.41 11.97
N THR A 401 10.63 19.22 12.23
CA THR A 401 10.50 20.59 11.73
C THR A 401 10.81 21.60 12.84
N ALA A 402 11.33 22.77 12.47
CA ALA A 402 11.68 23.82 13.44
C ALA A 402 10.45 24.40 14.17
N SER A 403 9.27 24.28 13.58
CA SER A 403 7.98 24.70 14.11
C SER A 403 6.89 23.74 13.66
N GLU A 404 5.68 23.89 14.19
CA GLU A 404 4.49 23.34 13.54
C GLU A 404 4.45 23.82 12.08
N VAL A 405 4.05 22.92 11.19
CA VAL A 405 3.78 23.27 9.79
C VAL A 405 2.43 23.98 9.79
N ILE A 406 2.38 25.21 9.28
CA ILE A 406 1.15 26.01 9.24
C ILE A 406 1.19 26.79 7.94
N ASP A 407 0.67 26.20 6.87
CA ASP A 407 0.64 26.81 5.54
C ASP A 407 -0.27 26.05 4.58
N ARG A 408 -0.44 26.61 3.39
CA ARG A 408 -0.99 25.92 2.22
C ARG A 408 0.12 25.75 1.19
N VAL A 409 0.33 24.51 0.74
CA VAL A 409 1.41 24.20 -0.20
C VAL A 409 0.89 23.46 -1.41
N ALA A 410 1.47 23.73 -2.58
CA ALA A 410 1.12 23.03 -3.80
C ALA A 410 1.60 21.58 -3.75
N ALA A 411 0.71 20.61 -4.00
CA ALA A 411 1.04 19.19 -4.00
C ALA A 411 1.15 18.64 -5.43
N TYR A 412 2.26 17.98 -5.74
CA TYR A 412 2.58 17.47 -7.06
C TYR A 412 2.70 15.95 -7.06
N ASP A 413 2.18 15.30 -8.10
CA ASP A 413 2.48 13.89 -8.37
C ASP A 413 3.96 13.71 -8.74
N CYS A 414 4.69 13.01 -7.88
CA CYS A 414 6.09 12.64 -8.08
C CYS A 414 6.30 11.15 -8.31
N SER A 415 5.24 10.34 -8.27
CA SER A 415 5.28 8.87 -8.30
C SER A 415 5.71 8.30 -9.66
N GLY A 416 5.53 9.08 -10.73
CA GLY A 416 5.86 8.66 -12.09
C GLY A 416 4.84 7.71 -12.72
N GLY A 417 3.56 7.80 -12.32
CA GLY A 417 2.45 7.03 -12.91
C GLY A 417 1.88 5.96 -11.99
N SER A 418 1.96 6.15 -10.67
CA SER A 418 1.41 5.20 -9.71
C SER A 418 -0.11 5.09 -9.84
N PRO A 419 -0.70 3.88 -9.81
CA PRO A 419 -2.14 3.71 -9.92
C PRO A 419 -2.89 4.29 -8.71
N TYR A 420 -2.19 4.58 -7.60
CA TYR A 420 -2.77 5.19 -6.40
C TYR A 420 -3.02 6.69 -6.55
N VAL A 421 -2.31 7.37 -7.45
CA VAL A 421 -2.55 8.80 -7.78
C VAL A 421 -3.35 8.98 -9.07
N ALA A 422 -3.68 7.89 -9.78
CA ALA A 422 -4.46 7.94 -11.01
C ALA A 422 -5.86 8.54 -10.76
N GLY A 423 -6.17 9.63 -11.47
CA GLY A 423 -7.45 10.33 -11.37
C GLY A 423 -7.66 11.08 -10.04
N VAL A 424 -6.58 11.29 -9.27
CA VAL A 424 -6.60 12.09 -8.04
C VAL A 424 -6.57 13.59 -8.38
N PHE A 425 -5.74 13.97 -9.37
CA PHE A 425 -5.64 15.32 -9.90
C PHE A 425 -5.77 15.31 -11.43
N GLN A 426 -6.50 16.27 -11.97
CA GLN A 426 -6.62 16.50 -13.41
C GLN A 426 -5.30 17.03 -14.00
N GLU A 427 -5.04 16.72 -15.26
CA GLU A 427 -3.89 17.29 -15.97
C GLU A 427 -3.94 18.83 -15.95
N GLY A 428 -2.83 19.45 -15.54
CA GLY A 428 -2.72 20.90 -15.42
C GLY A 428 -3.35 21.51 -14.17
N VAL A 429 -3.93 20.69 -13.28
CA VAL A 429 -4.43 21.14 -11.98
C VAL A 429 -3.43 20.81 -10.88
N VAL A 430 -3.10 21.80 -10.06
CA VAL A 430 -2.22 21.63 -8.90
C VAL A 430 -3.03 21.95 -7.64
N PRO A 431 -3.33 20.94 -6.79
CA PRO A 431 -4.02 21.16 -5.52
C PRO A 431 -3.11 21.92 -4.53
N GLU A 432 -3.72 22.68 -3.63
CA GLU A 432 -3.04 23.16 -2.42
C GLU A 432 -3.47 22.32 -1.22
N TYR A 433 -2.50 21.74 -0.52
CA TYR A 433 -2.73 21.00 0.71
C TYR A 433 -2.66 21.97 1.89
N ALA A 434 -3.76 22.05 2.65
CA ALA A 434 -3.78 22.70 3.96
C ALA A 434 -3.03 21.83 4.98
N LEU A 435 -1.92 22.36 5.52
CA LEU A 435 -1.01 21.68 6.43
C LEU A 435 -1.12 22.18 7.87
N GLU A 436 -2.26 22.73 8.30
CA GLU A 436 -2.42 23.37 9.62
C GLU A 436 -2.10 22.42 10.80
N GLY A 437 -0.95 22.64 11.44
CA GLY A 437 -0.47 21.79 12.54
C GLY A 437 0.07 20.44 12.07
N ALA A 438 0.40 20.30 10.78
CA ALA A 438 0.72 19.01 10.19
C ALA A 438 2.18 18.57 10.34
N HIS A 439 2.44 17.30 10.03
CA HIS A 439 3.77 16.70 10.10
C HIS A 439 4.19 16.08 8.79
N LEU A 440 5.30 16.56 8.26
CA LEU A 440 5.88 16.08 7.01
C LEU A 440 6.49 14.69 7.18
N ILE A 441 6.58 13.96 6.07
CA ILE A 441 6.98 12.54 6.09
C ILE A 441 8.45 12.39 5.73
N GLU A 442 9.27 11.91 6.65
CA GLU A 442 10.63 11.47 6.33
C GLU A 442 10.65 9.99 5.94
N VAL A 443 11.23 9.70 4.78
CA VAL A 443 11.42 8.32 4.30
C VAL A 443 12.76 7.78 4.83
N VAL A 444 12.70 6.82 5.74
CA VAL A 444 13.89 6.20 6.37
C VAL A 444 14.48 5.10 5.49
N THR A 445 13.60 4.33 4.85
CA THR A 445 13.98 3.18 4.02
C THR A 445 13.40 3.35 2.60
N PRO A 446 14.07 4.12 1.73
CA PRO A 446 13.55 4.48 0.40
C PRO A 446 13.34 3.28 -0.53
N GLU A 447 14.03 2.17 -0.31
CA GLU A 447 13.81 0.91 -1.05
C GLU A 447 12.48 0.22 -0.69
N ARG A 448 11.82 0.63 0.41
CA ARG A 448 10.55 0.06 0.89
C ARG A 448 9.36 1.00 0.72
N CYS A 449 9.59 2.25 0.36
CA CYS A 449 8.59 3.30 0.39
C CYS A 449 8.53 4.02 -0.96
N GLU A 450 7.32 4.19 -1.47
CA GLU A 450 7.03 5.04 -2.61
C GLU A 450 6.56 6.40 -2.11
N VAL A 451 7.08 7.49 -2.66
CA VAL A 451 6.56 8.84 -2.40
C VAL A 451 5.59 9.17 -3.52
N LEU A 452 4.32 9.33 -3.15
CA LEU A 452 3.23 9.59 -4.08
C LEU A 452 3.20 11.07 -4.45
N LEU A 453 3.20 11.94 -3.43
CA LEU A 453 3.04 13.39 -3.58
C LEU A 453 4.15 14.15 -2.86
N ASP A 454 4.61 15.24 -3.46
CA ASP A 454 5.60 16.15 -2.87
C ASP A 454 5.31 17.65 -3.11
N SER A 455 5.91 18.53 -2.30
CA SER A 455 5.83 19.99 -2.42
C SER A 455 7.22 20.64 -2.29
N PRO A 456 7.67 21.37 -3.33
CA PRO A 456 8.86 22.21 -3.24
C PRO A 456 8.74 23.34 -2.22
N GLU A 457 7.56 23.97 -2.06
CA GLU A 457 7.39 25.04 -1.06
C GLU A 457 7.57 24.49 0.36
N ALA A 458 6.99 23.33 0.65
CA ALA A 458 7.17 22.68 1.94
C ALA A 458 8.64 22.38 2.25
N LEU A 459 9.39 21.95 1.23
CA LEU A 459 10.82 21.75 1.37
C LEU A 459 11.56 23.05 1.71
N GLU A 460 11.25 24.15 1.03
CA GLU A 460 11.92 25.44 1.24
C GLU A 460 11.66 25.99 2.65
N HIS A 461 10.45 25.81 3.16
CA HIS A 461 10.06 26.29 4.48
C HIS A 461 10.52 25.39 5.65
N TRP A 462 10.42 24.05 5.51
CA TRP A 462 10.63 23.12 6.63
C TRP A 462 11.70 22.05 6.39
N GLY A 463 12.38 22.05 5.25
CA GLY A 463 13.46 21.09 4.96
C GLY A 463 13.00 19.67 4.62
N CYS A 464 11.68 19.43 4.56
CA CYS A 464 11.07 18.20 4.04
C CYS A 464 9.90 18.57 3.13
N GLY A 465 9.70 17.81 2.05
CA GLY A 465 8.65 18.10 1.07
C GLY A 465 7.79 16.90 0.71
N ASN A 466 7.88 15.78 1.42
CA ASN A 466 7.06 14.62 1.13
C ASN A 466 5.68 14.78 1.79
N LEU A 467 4.63 14.67 0.99
CA LEU A 467 3.25 14.91 1.41
C LEU A 467 2.38 13.67 1.48
N ALA A 468 2.67 12.65 0.67
CA ALA A 468 1.98 11.36 0.76
C ALA A 468 2.91 10.22 0.35
N VAL A 469 2.82 9.11 1.06
CA VAL A 469 3.67 7.93 0.87
C VAL A 469 2.88 6.64 0.88
N LEU A 470 3.46 5.59 0.31
CA LEU A 470 2.90 4.25 0.29
C LEU A 470 3.98 3.22 0.55
N PHE A 471 3.69 2.24 1.40
CA PHE A 471 4.53 1.06 1.57
C PHE A 471 3.71 -0.19 1.90
N ARG A 472 4.36 -1.35 1.82
CA ARG A 472 3.75 -2.66 2.13
C ARG A 472 4.39 -3.31 3.34
N ALA A 473 3.58 -4.02 4.11
CA ALA A 473 4.00 -4.89 5.19
C ALA A 473 3.16 -6.16 5.19
N GLY A 474 3.81 -7.33 5.18
CA GLY A 474 3.13 -8.61 5.01
C GLY A 474 2.27 -8.64 3.75
N HIS A 475 0.97 -8.87 3.92
CA HIS A 475 0.00 -8.91 2.83
C HIS A 475 -0.76 -7.60 2.60
N GLY A 476 -0.59 -6.59 3.45
CA GLY A 476 -1.37 -5.35 3.45
C GLY A 476 -0.63 -4.15 2.87
N THR A 477 -1.36 -3.03 2.81
CA THR A 477 -0.90 -1.76 2.26
C THR A 477 -1.09 -0.65 3.28
N VAL A 478 -0.09 0.22 3.39
CA VAL A 478 -0.15 1.43 4.21
C VAL A 478 0.01 2.64 3.32
N VAL A 479 -0.90 3.59 3.47
CA VAL A 479 -0.80 4.92 2.86
C VAL A 479 -0.86 5.94 3.97
N ASP A 480 0.06 6.89 3.97
CA ASP A 480 0.05 8.00 4.90
C ASP A 480 0.12 9.32 4.12
N SER A 481 -0.62 10.32 4.57
CA SER A 481 -0.70 11.62 3.92
C SER A 481 -0.74 12.74 4.96
N VAL A 482 -0.04 13.84 4.70
CA VAL A 482 0.13 14.96 5.64
C VAL A 482 -1.13 15.83 5.74
N ASN A 483 -2.04 15.73 4.78
CA ASN A 483 -3.20 16.61 4.67
C ASN A 483 -4.26 16.38 5.78
N HIS A 484 -5.13 17.38 5.92
CA HIS A 484 -6.44 17.24 6.55
C HIS A 484 -7.53 17.18 5.46
N PHE A 485 -8.33 16.10 5.43
CA PHE A 485 -9.50 15.85 4.57
C PHE A 485 -10.57 16.93 4.68
N GLU A 486 -10.87 17.43 5.87
CA GLU A 486 -11.91 18.46 6.05
C GLU A 486 -11.49 19.87 5.59
N ALA A 487 -10.19 20.11 5.47
CA ALA A 487 -9.64 21.43 5.13
C ALA A 487 -9.35 21.63 3.63
N GLN A 488 -9.73 20.67 2.77
CA GLN A 488 -9.56 20.80 1.32
C GLN A 488 -10.72 21.62 0.74
N ASP A 489 -10.40 22.74 0.08
CA ASP A 489 -11.38 23.64 -0.52
C ASP A 489 -11.02 24.05 -1.95
N PHE A 490 -12.05 24.45 -2.72
CA PHE A 490 -11.90 24.90 -4.11
C PHE A 490 -11.18 26.24 -4.27
N GLN A 491 -10.96 26.99 -3.17
CA GLN A 491 -10.45 28.35 -3.27
C GLN A 491 -8.98 28.39 -3.61
N THR A 492 -8.27 27.32 -3.27
CA THR A 492 -6.81 27.28 -3.29
C THR A 492 -6.24 26.38 -4.38
N VAL A 493 -7.06 25.91 -5.33
CA VAL A 493 -6.59 25.06 -6.42
C VAL A 493 -6.15 25.90 -7.61
N GLU A 494 -4.88 25.80 -8.00
CA GLU A 494 -4.38 26.45 -9.22
C GLU A 494 -4.90 25.69 -10.47
N GLY A 495 -5.46 26.45 -11.42
CA GLY A 495 -5.96 25.93 -12.70
C GLY A 495 -7.49 25.99 -12.87
N LEU A 496 -8.27 26.09 -11.78
CA LEU A 496 -9.75 26.13 -11.81
C LEU A 496 -10.32 27.56 -11.97
N LYS A 497 -9.91 28.26 -13.03
CA LYS A 497 -10.15 29.70 -13.19
C LYS A 497 -11.59 30.04 -13.57
N THR A 498 -12.23 29.25 -14.42
CA THR A 498 -13.59 29.52 -14.93
C THR A 498 -14.66 28.71 -14.20
N PRO A 499 -15.95 29.14 -14.25
CA PRO A 499 -17.05 28.31 -13.77
C PRO A 499 -17.10 26.93 -14.45
N VAL A 500 -16.70 26.86 -15.73
CA VAL A 500 -16.64 25.60 -16.49
C VAL A 500 -15.56 24.68 -15.94
N ASP A 501 -14.38 25.20 -15.60
CA ASP A 501 -13.30 24.41 -14.99
C ASP A 501 -13.73 23.86 -13.63
N ARG A 502 -14.39 24.69 -12.80
CA ARG A 502 -14.94 24.27 -11.50
C ARG A 502 -16.05 23.23 -11.64
N GLN A 503 -16.91 23.38 -12.64
CA GLN A 503 -17.98 22.41 -12.95
C GLN A 503 -17.40 21.07 -13.42
N ALA A 504 -16.40 21.08 -14.30
CA ALA A 504 -15.72 19.87 -14.77
C ALA A 504 -14.99 19.17 -13.61
N TRP A 505 -14.22 19.92 -12.81
CA TRP A 505 -13.56 19.40 -11.62
C TRP A 505 -14.56 18.83 -10.61
N ALA A 506 -15.68 19.50 -10.37
CA ALA A 506 -16.69 19.01 -9.44
C ALA A 506 -17.32 17.67 -9.87
N MET A 507 -17.58 17.53 -11.17
CA MET A 507 -18.09 16.29 -11.76
C MET A 507 -17.04 15.16 -11.69
N ASP A 508 -15.80 15.48 -12.04
CA ASP A 508 -14.75 14.47 -12.19
C ASP A 508 -14.05 14.11 -10.88
N HIS A 509 -14.03 15.01 -9.88
CA HIS A 509 -13.17 14.92 -8.69
C HIS A 509 -13.90 15.07 -7.36
N MET A 510 -15.06 15.74 -7.30
CA MET A 510 -15.73 16.15 -6.05
C MET A 510 -17.05 15.41 -5.76
N GLY A 511 -17.35 14.36 -6.53
CA GLY A 511 -18.46 13.43 -6.23
C GLY A 511 -19.85 13.88 -6.69
N LEU A 512 -19.96 14.95 -7.50
CA LEU A 512 -21.23 15.36 -8.10
C LEU A 512 -21.60 14.41 -9.25
N ALA A 513 -22.60 13.56 -9.02
CA ALA A 513 -23.17 12.73 -10.08
C ALA A 513 -23.71 13.62 -11.21
N TYR A 514 -23.63 13.12 -12.46
CA TYR A 514 -24.00 13.91 -13.64
C TYR A 514 -25.43 14.49 -13.58
N ASP A 515 -26.39 13.75 -13.03
CA ASP A 515 -27.76 14.22 -12.86
C ASP A 515 -27.91 15.29 -11.77
N ASP A 516 -27.11 15.22 -10.70
CA ASP A 516 -27.11 16.22 -9.64
C ASP A 516 -26.40 17.50 -10.08
N TRP A 517 -25.27 17.35 -10.78
CA TRP A 517 -24.60 18.46 -11.45
C TRP A 517 -25.52 19.17 -12.45
N ARG A 518 -26.29 18.43 -13.25
CA ARG A 518 -27.25 19.02 -14.19
C ARG A 518 -28.28 19.90 -13.48
N LYS A 519 -28.69 19.57 -12.25
CA LYS A 519 -29.61 20.41 -11.46
C LYS A 519 -28.93 21.69 -10.98
N THR A 520 -27.64 21.62 -10.67
CA THR A 520 -26.89 22.75 -10.13
C THR A 520 -26.16 23.59 -11.18
N ARG A 521 -26.09 23.19 -12.46
CA ARG A 521 -25.26 23.85 -13.50
C ARG A 521 -25.53 25.35 -13.74
N HIS A 522 -26.69 25.84 -13.31
CA HIS A 522 -27.10 27.25 -13.42
C HIS A 522 -27.03 28.02 -12.10
N GLU A 523 -26.56 27.37 -11.04
CA GLU A 523 -26.46 27.97 -9.72
C GLU A 523 -25.38 29.05 -9.67
N LYS A 524 -25.69 30.19 -9.06
CA LYS A 524 -24.78 31.34 -8.98
C LYS A 524 -23.58 31.10 -8.08
N TRP A 525 -23.63 30.09 -7.21
CA TRP A 525 -22.50 29.77 -6.36
C TRP A 525 -21.31 29.18 -7.13
N TRP A 526 -21.49 28.68 -8.36
CA TRP A 526 -20.36 28.28 -9.24
C TRP A 526 -19.46 29.46 -9.64
N ASP A 527 -19.98 30.68 -9.60
CA ASP A 527 -19.26 31.88 -10.01
C ASP A 527 -18.19 32.29 -8.98
N ASN A 528 -18.24 31.73 -7.77
CA ASN A 528 -17.35 32.09 -6.67
C ASN A 528 -16.84 30.83 -5.94
N SER A 529 -15.53 30.68 -5.82
CA SER A 529 -14.92 29.49 -5.22
C SER A 529 -15.31 29.28 -3.76
N VAL A 530 -15.48 30.35 -2.97
CA VAL A 530 -15.90 30.29 -1.55
C VAL A 530 -17.32 29.74 -1.43
N LYS A 531 -18.22 30.19 -2.30
CA LYS A 531 -19.59 29.68 -2.29
C LYS A 531 -19.65 28.25 -2.81
N ALA A 532 -18.89 27.94 -3.86
CA ALA A 532 -18.81 26.58 -4.39
C ALA A 532 -18.24 25.58 -3.36
N SER A 533 -17.22 25.95 -2.57
CA SER A 533 -16.65 25.08 -1.53
C SER A 533 -17.61 24.79 -0.37
N ASN A 534 -18.62 25.64 -0.14
CA ASN A 534 -19.65 25.37 0.86
C ASN A 534 -20.68 24.33 0.37
N GLU A 535 -20.90 24.27 -0.94
CA GLU A 535 -21.91 23.41 -1.56
C GLU A 535 -21.33 22.06 -2.03
N VAL A 536 -20.03 22.02 -2.33
CA VAL A 536 -19.34 20.84 -2.88
C VAL A 536 -18.06 20.59 -2.07
N SER A 537 -17.88 19.37 -1.58
CA SER A 537 -16.69 18.99 -0.79
C SER A 537 -15.56 18.52 -1.69
N ASP A 538 -14.32 18.91 -1.39
CA ASP A 538 -13.15 18.40 -2.10
C ASP A 538 -12.85 16.95 -1.69
N LEU A 539 -12.76 16.06 -2.69
CA LEU A 539 -12.51 14.64 -2.48
C LEU A 539 -11.17 14.18 -3.07
N SER A 540 -10.30 15.07 -3.55
CA SER A 540 -9.03 14.66 -4.15
C SER A 540 -8.20 13.81 -3.20
N VAL A 541 -8.07 14.19 -1.92
CA VAL A 541 -7.35 13.34 -0.97
C VAL A 541 -8.13 12.06 -0.66
N PHE A 542 -9.46 12.16 -0.51
CA PHE A 542 -10.31 10.99 -0.34
C PHE A 542 -10.18 9.98 -1.50
N ARG A 543 -9.79 10.43 -2.70
CA ARG A 543 -9.48 9.57 -3.84
C ARG A 543 -8.20 8.78 -3.69
N LEU A 544 -7.20 9.24 -2.94
CA LEU A 544 -6.03 8.42 -2.59
C LEU A 544 -6.49 7.16 -1.85
N VAL A 545 -7.34 7.33 -0.83
CA VAL A 545 -7.91 6.21 -0.07
C VAL A 545 -8.83 5.36 -0.94
N THR A 546 -9.68 6.01 -1.75
CA THR A 546 -10.60 5.32 -2.66
C THR A 546 -9.85 4.46 -3.68
N ASN A 547 -8.68 4.93 -4.17
CA ASN A 547 -7.83 4.17 -5.08
C ASN A 547 -7.24 2.93 -4.39
N VAL A 548 -6.90 3.00 -3.10
CA VAL A 548 -6.48 1.82 -2.31
C VAL A 548 -7.61 0.79 -2.25
N VAL A 549 -8.84 1.22 -1.96
CA VAL A 549 -10.02 0.33 -1.93
C VAL A 549 -10.25 -0.31 -3.30
N ARG A 550 -10.24 0.49 -4.36
CA ARG A 550 -10.41 0.02 -5.74
C ARG A 550 -9.37 -1.03 -6.11
N LEU A 551 -8.09 -0.71 -5.95
CA LEU A 551 -6.98 -1.60 -6.32
C LEU A 551 -6.97 -2.89 -5.49
N SER A 552 -7.39 -2.81 -4.22
CA SER A 552 -7.52 -4.00 -3.37
C SER A 552 -8.60 -4.95 -3.90
N ARG A 553 -9.70 -4.42 -4.42
CA ARG A 553 -10.75 -5.21 -5.07
C ARG A 553 -10.30 -5.76 -6.42
N GLU A 554 -9.50 -5.02 -7.17
CA GLU A 554 -8.95 -5.49 -8.45
C GLU A 554 -7.90 -6.58 -8.29
N GLY A 555 -7.03 -6.47 -7.28
CA GLY A 555 -6.04 -7.49 -6.91
C GLY A 555 -6.64 -8.81 -6.39
N LEU A 556 -7.93 -8.81 -6.03
CA LEU A 556 -8.69 -10.01 -5.66
C LEU A 556 -9.24 -10.80 -6.86
N GLY A 557 -9.08 -10.32 -8.10
CA GLY A 557 -9.50 -11.06 -9.30
C GLY A 557 -10.16 -10.26 -10.41
N LEU A 558 -9.79 -8.99 -10.64
CA LEU A 558 -10.33 -8.18 -11.73
C LEU A 558 -9.21 -7.68 -12.66
N LYS A 559 -8.47 -8.61 -13.28
CA LYS A 559 -7.85 -8.32 -14.58
C LYS A 559 -8.90 -8.58 -15.67
N GLY A 560 -9.71 -7.57 -15.96
CA GLY A 560 -10.38 -7.48 -17.26
C GLY A 560 -9.36 -7.10 -18.33
N LYS A 561 -9.40 -7.79 -19.47
CA LYS A 561 -8.64 -7.44 -20.68
C LYS A 561 -9.00 -6.06 -21.21
#